data_AF-A0A9J6DKP9-F1
#
_entry.id   AF-A0A9J6DKP9-F1
#
_cell.length_a   1.000
_cell.length_b   1.000
_cell.length_c   1.000
_cell.angle_alpha   90.00
_cell.angle_beta   90.00
_cell.angle_gamma   90.00
#
_symmetry.space_group_name_H-M   'P 1'
#
loop_
_entity.id
_entity.type
_entity.pdbx_description
1 polymer ?
#
loop_
_entity_poly.entity_id
_entity_poly.type
_entity_poly.pdbx_seq_one_letter_code
_entity_poly.pdbx_strand_id
1 'polypeptide(L)'
;MIRVGIASLVVLMLSSVYNMVIVAWILFYLISSFTTVLPWKHCGNYWNTDRNHVLGMTSGLHEIGNMRLEIALYLFIAWATVYLVIWRGLSQSGKIVWVSALFPYVCLLVLLVRGVTLSGATDGLMFYIKPDWSKLLIPRVWIAAGTQVFYSYGVGFGSLMTLGSYNSFHQNFFRDSAIVCIVNPMTSLLSGTVIFSVLGHMAFLAGKTVGDVAKSGPGLAFLVYPEVVARMPASTIWSILFFVMLLFLGINSQFCPLEAIAAGLIDQWPRLVTKRRVINFCLVLVHFLLGLPMTTEAIFLSSVIRYQPLVYAKTYAYPWWAEMLGWFTSLSSIIMIPTYMVYFLVRTPGSLRQRIRAGLSPQLLEVYHS
;
A
#
# COMPACT_ATOMS: atom_id res chain seq x y z
N MET A 1 -13.23 22.97 3.30
CA MET A 1 -12.14 22.01 3.61
C MET A 1 -12.63 20.78 4.38
N ILE A 2 -13.40 20.92 5.47
CA ILE A 2 -13.84 19.82 6.36
C ILE A 2 -14.34 18.55 5.62
N ARG A 3 -15.13 18.68 4.55
CA ARG A 3 -15.76 17.51 3.90
C ARG A 3 -15.01 16.92 2.70
N VAL A 4 -14.06 17.67 2.12
CA VAL A 4 -13.00 17.08 1.28
C VAL A 4 -12.12 16.17 2.16
N GLY A 5 -11.93 16.55 3.42
CA GLY A 5 -11.35 15.70 4.47
C GLY A 5 -12.09 14.37 4.60
N ILE A 6 -13.41 14.36 4.80
CA ILE A 6 -14.15 13.09 4.98
C ILE A 6 -14.03 12.17 3.76
N ALA A 7 -14.15 12.71 2.54
CA ALA A 7 -13.96 11.94 1.32
C ALA A 7 -12.57 11.27 1.26
N SER A 8 -11.50 12.02 1.56
CA SER A 8 -10.14 11.49 1.60
C SER A 8 -9.92 10.45 2.70
N LEU A 9 -10.57 10.60 3.87
CA LEU A 9 -10.54 9.62 4.96
C LEU A 9 -11.21 8.29 4.58
N VAL A 10 -12.31 8.30 3.82
CA VAL A 10 -12.95 7.07 3.32
C VAL A 10 -12.02 6.32 2.36
N VAL A 11 -11.36 7.04 1.46
CA VAL A 11 -10.38 6.45 0.53
C VAL A 11 -9.20 5.85 1.30
N LEU A 12 -8.70 6.55 2.32
CA LEU A 12 -7.66 6.03 3.21
C LEU A 12 -8.08 4.75 3.92
N MET A 13 -9.31 4.70 4.43
CA MET A 13 -9.85 3.53 5.13
C MET A 13 -9.83 2.30 4.20
N LEU A 14 -10.37 2.43 2.99
CA LEU A 14 -10.41 1.33 2.01
C LEU A 14 -9.01 0.89 1.58
N SER A 15 -8.10 1.85 1.34
CA SER A 15 -6.71 1.56 0.98
C SER A 15 -5.96 0.84 2.10
N SER A 16 -6.18 1.23 3.35
CA SER A 16 -5.55 0.62 4.53
C SER A 16 -5.97 -0.83 4.72
N VAL A 17 -7.26 -1.13 4.55
CA VAL A 17 -7.78 -2.51 4.62
C VAL A 17 -7.10 -3.40 3.56
N TYR A 18 -7.06 -2.95 2.30
CA TYR A 18 -6.42 -3.71 1.22
C TYR A 18 -4.92 -3.93 1.48
N ASN A 19 -4.20 -2.90 1.88
CA ASN A 19 -2.76 -2.99 2.12
C ASN A 19 -2.41 -3.94 3.29
N MET A 20 -3.26 -4.06 4.30
CA MET A 20 -3.02 -5.02 5.39
C MET A 20 -3.20 -6.48 4.99
N VAL A 21 -3.96 -6.78 3.94
CA VAL A 21 -3.99 -8.14 3.37
C VAL A 21 -2.63 -8.51 2.78
N ILE A 22 -1.98 -7.57 2.10
CA ILE A 22 -0.62 -7.77 1.56
C ILE A 22 0.38 -8.02 2.70
N VAL A 23 0.26 -7.30 3.81
CA VAL A 23 1.12 -7.53 5.00
C VAL A 23 0.84 -8.87 5.67
N ALA A 24 -0.41 -9.32 5.70
CA ALA A 24 -0.74 -10.67 6.16
C ALA A 24 -0.02 -11.74 5.32
N TRP A 25 0.09 -11.55 3.99
CA TRP A 25 0.87 -12.45 3.14
C TRP A 25 2.36 -12.36 3.43
N ILE A 26 2.89 -11.14 3.62
CA ILE A 26 4.30 -10.98 3.99
C ILE A 26 4.61 -11.74 5.28
N LEU A 27 3.72 -11.69 6.28
CA LEU A 27 3.87 -12.47 7.51
C LEU A 27 3.82 -13.98 7.25
N PHE A 28 2.89 -14.46 6.42
CA PHE A 28 2.83 -15.86 6.02
C PHE A 28 4.14 -16.32 5.37
N TYR A 29 4.64 -15.59 4.37
CA TYR A 29 5.90 -15.90 3.69
C TYR A 29 7.11 -15.79 4.61
N LEU A 30 7.13 -14.81 5.50
CA LEU A 30 8.19 -14.63 6.49
C LEU A 30 8.26 -15.83 7.44
N ILE A 31 7.13 -16.20 8.05
CA ILE A 31 7.07 -17.32 8.99
C ILE A 31 7.38 -18.64 8.27
N SER A 32 6.89 -18.80 7.04
CA SER A 32 7.21 -19.95 6.17
C SER A 32 8.66 -19.97 5.70
N SER A 33 9.43 -18.88 5.86
CA SER A 33 10.85 -18.84 5.51
C SER A 33 11.75 -19.47 6.58
N PHE A 34 11.27 -19.70 7.80
CA PHE A 34 12.06 -20.28 8.91
C PHE A 34 12.20 -21.80 8.77
N THR A 35 12.76 -22.23 7.65
CA THR A 35 13.05 -23.63 7.30
C THR A 35 14.35 -23.69 6.49
N THR A 36 15.00 -24.84 6.49
CA THR A 36 16.22 -25.09 5.70
C THR A 36 15.93 -25.21 4.21
N VAL A 37 14.75 -25.72 3.85
CA VAL A 37 14.28 -25.84 2.47
C VAL A 37 13.01 -25.02 2.31
N LEU A 38 13.09 -23.95 1.52
CA LEU A 38 11.97 -23.05 1.34
C LEU A 38 10.74 -23.77 0.74
N PRO A 39 9.53 -23.55 1.27
CA PRO A 39 8.37 -24.37 0.91
C PRO A 39 7.93 -24.23 -0.56
N TRP A 40 8.22 -23.10 -1.19
CA TRP A 40 7.94 -22.86 -2.61
C TRP A 40 8.98 -23.46 -3.57
N LYS A 41 9.95 -24.24 -3.07
CA LYS A 41 10.90 -24.99 -3.92
C LYS A 41 10.28 -26.26 -4.51
N HIS A 42 9.27 -26.82 -3.84
CA HIS A 42 8.62 -28.07 -4.23
C HIS A 42 7.10 -27.89 -4.23
N CYS A 43 6.42 -28.74 -5.00
CA CYS A 43 4.96 -28.85 -5.00
C CYS A 43 4.57 -30.07 -4.15
N GLY A 44 3.51 -29.95 -3.35
CA GLY A 44 3.03 -31.02 -2.46
C GLY A 44 2.83 -30.62 -0.99
N ASN A 45 2.87 -29.32 -0.70
CA ASN A 45 2.49 -28.78 0.61
C ASN A 45 0.97 -28.86 0.80
N TYR A 46 0.48 -28.78 2.04
CA TYR A 46 -0.96 -28.88 2.34
C TYR A 46 -1.82 -27.78 1.70
N TRP A 47 -1.21 -26.64 1.34
CA TRP A 47 -1.87 -25.55 0.63
C TRP A 47 -1.83 -25.70 -0.90
N ASN A 48 -1.05 -26.65 -1.44
CA ASN A 48 -1.00 -26.91 -2.87
C ASN A 48 -2.27 -27.65 -3.33
N THR A 49 -2.83 -27.24 -4.47
CA THR A 49 -3.90 -27.97 -5.14
C THR A 49 -3.36 -29.15 -5.95
N ASP A 50 -4.25 -30.05 -6.40
CA ASP A 50 -3.92 -31.18 -7.28
C ASP A 50 -3.20 -30.78 -8.58
N ARG A 51 -3.31 -29.51 -8.99
CA ARG A 51 -2.58 -28.94 -10.14
C ARG A 51 -1.25 -28.27 -9.76
N ASN A 52 -0.72 -28.54 -8.57
CA ASN A 52 0.51 -27.93 -8.04
C ASN A 52 0.46 -26.40 -7.93
N HIS A 53 -0.73 -25.79 -7.91
CA HIS A 53 -0.85 -24.36 -7.64
C HIS A 53 -0.86 -24.13 -6.12
N VAL A 54 -0.25 -23.05 -5.66
CA VAL A 54 -0.06 -22.75 -4.22
C VAL A 54 -1.39 -22.54 -3.48
N LEU A 55 -2.53 -22.44 -4.17
CA LEU A 55 -3.80 -22.00 -3.60
C LEU A 55 -4.99 -22.54 -4.41
N GLY A 56 -6.01 -23.07 -3.73
CA GLY A 56 -7.35 -23.32 -4.28
C GLY A 56 -7.88 -22.07 -4.99
N MET A 57 -8.10 -22.16 -6.29
CA MET A 57 -8.62 -21.09 -7.12
C MET A 57 -10.12 -21.33 -7.32
N THR A 58 -10.95 -20.33 -7.01
CA THR A 58 -12.36 -20.37 -7.39
C THR A 58 -12.53 -19.92 -8.84
N SER A 59 -13.64 -20.29 -9.48
CA SER A 59 -13.87 -20.00 -10.90
C SER A 59 -14.12 -18.50 -11.16
N GLY A 60 -14.38 -17.71 -10.12
CA GLY A 60 -14.54 -16.26 -10.20
C GLY A 60 -15.02 -15.62 -8.89
N LEU A 61 -15.20 -14.30 -8.89
CA LEU A 61 -15.66 -13.51 -7.73
C LEU A 61 -17.06 -13.91 -7.24
N HIS A 62 -17.86 -14.57 -8.08
CA HIS A 62 -19.16 -15.14 -7.72
C HIS A 62 -19.09 -16.31 -6.75
N GLU A 63 -17.98 -17.04 -6.76
CA GLU A 63 -17.70 -18.14 -5.86
C GLU A 63 -16.63 -17.68 -4.89
N ILE A 64 -17.04 -16.98 -3.83
CA ILE A 64 -16.11 -16.36 -2.86
C ILE A 64 -15.21 -17.42 -2.19
N GLY A 65 -15.68 -18.67 -2.13
CA GLY A 65 -14.99 -19.78 -1.49
C GLY A 65 -15.02 -19.68 0.04
N ASN A 66 -14.27 -20.56 0.70
CA ASN A 66 -14.18 -20.55 2.16
C ASN A 66 -13.21 -19.48 2.68
N MET A 67 -13.40 -19.02 3.91
CA MET A 67 -12.43 -18.12 4.55
C MET A 67 -11.17 -18.92 4.92
N ARG A 68 -10.00 -18.45 4.48
CA ARG A 68 -8.72 -19.07 4.87
C ARG A 68 -8.30 -18.57 6.24
N LEU A 69 -8.65 -19.36 7.26
CA LEU A 69 -8.39 -19.04 8.66
C LEU A 69 -6.91 -18.73 8.94
N GLU A 70 -5.98 -19.36 8.23
CA GLU A 70 -4.55 -19.04 8.35
C GLU A 70 -4.24 -17.60 7.92
N ILE A 71 -4.74 -17.16 6.76
CA ILE A 71 -4.55 -15.78 6.29
C ILE A 71 -5.29 -14.79 7.20
N ALA A 72 -6.47 -15.15 7.70
CA ALA A 72 -7.19 -14.35 8.69
C ALA A 72 -6.41 -14.20 10.00
N LEU A 73 -5.70 -15.24 10.44
CA LEU A 73 -4.82 -15.18 11.61
C LEU A 73 -3.62 -14.25 11.35
N TYR A 74 -2.96 -14.34 10.19
CA TYR A 74 -1.88 -13.41 9.84
C TYR A 74 -2.37 -11.96 9.72
N LEU A 75 -3.58 -11.75 9.22
CA LEU A 75 -4.22 -10.43 9.18
C LEU A 75 -4.48 -9.90 10.60
N PHE A 76 -4.92 -10.75 11.51
CA PHE A 76 -5.07 -10.40 12.93
C PHE A 76 -3.72 -9.97 13.54
N ILE A 77 -2.66 -10.75 13.31
CA ILE A 77 -1.31 -10.46 13.81
C ILE A 77 -0.78 -9.13 13.23
N ALA A 78 -1.01 -8.88 11.94
CA ALA A 78 -0.62 -7.62 11.30
C ALA A 78 -1.30 -6.42 11.97
N TRP A 79 -2.62 -6.47 12.14
CA TRP A 79 -3.39 -5.41 12.80
C TRP A 79 -3.04 -5.24 14.27
N ALA A 80 -2.80 -6.32 15.01
CA ALA A 80 -2.31 -6.28 16.38
C ALA A 80 -0.96 -5.56 16.47
N THR A 81 -0.05 -5.85 15.55
CA THR A 81 1.27 -5.19 15.47
C THR A 81 1.11 -3.69 15.20
N VAL A 82 0.26 -3.31 14.25
CA VAL A 82 -0.03 -1.90 13.95
C VAL A 82 -0.61 -1.19 15.18
N TYR A 83 -1.58 -1.79 15.88
CA TYR A 83 -2.16 -1.26 17.11
C TYR A 83 -1.09 -1.00 18.17
N LEU A 84 -0.22 -1.97 18.44
CA LEU A 84 0.85 -1.85 19.44
C LEU A 84 1.82 -0.70 19.14
N VAL A 85 2.01 -0.35 17.87
CA VAL A 85 2.85 0.80 17.52
C VAL A 85 2.08 2.13 17.66
N ILE A 86 0.81 2.20 17.28
CA ILE A 86 0.03 3.46 17.28
C ILE A 86 -0.69 3.79 18.59
N TRP A 87 -0.87 2.82 19.49
CA TRP A 87 -1.74 2.97 20.67
C TRP A 87 -1.41 4.18 21.56
N ARG A 88 -0.13 4.57 21.66
CA ARG A 88 0.34 5.75 22.43
C ARG A 88 0.44 7.04 21.61
N GLY A 89 0.26 6.95 20.29
CA GLY A 89 0.30 8.09 19.38
C GLY A 89 1.66 8.56 18.92
N LEU A 90 1.63 9.66 18.17
CA LEU A 90 2.76 10.20 17.39
C LEU A 90 4.04 10.42 18.20
N SER A 91 3.94 10.80 19.46
CA SER A 91 5.12 11.02 20.31
C SER A 91 5.94 9.74 20.56
N GLN A 92 5.30 8.57 20.54
CA GLN A 92 5.94 7.27 20.72
C GLN A 92 6.11 6.53 19.40
N SER A 93 5.08 6.52 18.54
CA SER A 93 5.18 5.90 17.22
C SER A 93 6.26 6.57 16.37
N GLY A 94 6.46 7.89 16.49
CA GLY A 94 7.55 8.60 15.81
C GLY A 94 8.93 8.06 16.16
N LYS A 95 9.18 7.66 17.42
CA LYS A 95 10.47 7.06 17.84
C LYS A 95 10.66 5.67 17.23
N ILE A 96 9.60 4.88 17.16
CA ILE A 96 9.61 3.55 16.53
C ILE A 96 9.88 3.69 15.03
N VAL A 97 9.23 4.68 14.39
CA VAL A 97 9.37 4.99 12.96
C VAL A 97 10.81 5.31 12.57
N TRP A 98 11.59 5.98 13.41
CA TRP A 98 13.01 6.23 13.12
C TRP A 98 13.79 4.95 12.86
N VAL A 99 13.62 3.93 13.71
CA VAL A 99 14.32 2.65 13.54
C VAL A 99 13.69 1.84 12.41
N SER A 100 12.35 1.76 12.40
CA SER A 100 11.62 0.92 11.46
C SER A 100 11.66 1.44 10.02
N ALA A 101 11.82 2.74 9.79
CA ALA A 101 11.93 3.34 8.46
C ALA A 101 13.34 3.25 7.87
N LEU A 102 14.38 3.19 8.71
CA LEU A 102 15.77 3.03 8.26
C LEU A 102 16.11 1.58 7.94
N PHE A 103 15.50 0.61 8.63
CA PHE A 103 15.78 -0.81 8.42
C PHE A 103 15.60 -1.28 6.97
N PRO A 104 14.54 -0.89 6.22
CA PRO A 104 14.42 -1.24 4.81
C PRO A 104 15.60 -0.78 3.94
N TYR A 105 16.23 0.36 4.25
CA TYR A 105 17.40 0.82 3.50
C TYR A 105 18.61 -0.09 3.72
N VAL A 106 18.81 -0.57 4.95
CA VAL A 106 19.85 -1.55 5.26
C VAL A 106 19.62 -2.83 4.45
N CYS A 107 18.39 -3.34 4.43
CA CYS A 107 18.04 -4.51 3.62
C CYS A 107 18.25 -4.28 2.12
N LEU A 108 17.83 -3.12 1.60
CA LEU A 108 18.02 -2.77 0.19
C LEU A 108 19.49 -2.74 -0.19
N LEU A 109 20.37 -2.21 0.66
CA LEU A 109 21.82 -2.19 0.40
C LEU A 109 22.41 -3.61 0.39
N VAL A 110 22.04 -4.46 1.35
CA VAL A 110 22.49 -5.86 1.39
C VAL A 110 21.99 -6.65 0.17
N LEU A 111 20.71 -6.47 -0.18
CA LEU A 111 20.11 -7.10 -1.36
C LEU A 111 20.67 -6.55 -2.67
N LEU A 112 21.08 -5.28 -2.71
CA LEU A 112 21.76 -4.69 -3.86
C LEU A 112 23.10 -5.35 -4.09
N VAL A 113 23.95 -5.42 -3.06
CA VAL A 113 25.26 -6.08 -3.14
C VAL A 113 25.08 -7.52 -3.60
N ARG A 114 24.12 -8.25 -3.01
CA ARG A 114 23.84 -9.62 -3.45
C ARG A 114 23.36 -9.65 -4.90
N GLY A 115 22.40 -8.82 -5.27
CA GLY A 115 21.76 -8.80 -6.57
C GLY A 115 22.74 -8.54 -7.71
N VAL A 116 23.65 -7.56 -7.56
CA VAL A 116 24.64 -7.23 -8.59
C VAL A 116 25.75 -8.27 -8.74
N THR A 117 25.98 -9.11 -7.72
CA THR A 117 26.96 -10.21 -7.78
C THR A 117 26.42 -11.47 -8.47
N LEU A 118 25.14 -11.51 -8.83
CA LEU A 118 24.53 -12.65 -9.50
C LEU A 118 24.86 -12.67 -11.00
N SER A 119 24.99 -13.87 -11.57
CA SER A 119 25.14 -14.05 -13.02
C SER A 119 23.90 -13.54 -13.76
N GLY A 120 24.07 -12.79 -14.85
CA GLY A 120 22.95 -12.19 -15.59
C GLY A 120 22.35 -10.93 -14.98
N ALA A 121 22.87 -10.45 -13.83
CA ALA A 121 22.42 -9.19 -13.24
C ALA A 121 22.59 -7.99 -14.17
N THR A 122 23.66 -7.98 -14.98
CA THR A 122 23.94 -6.96 -15.99
C THR A 122 22.80 -6.83 -17.01
N ASP A 123 22.22 -7.93 -17.46
CA ASP A 123 21.15 -7.92 -18.46
C ASP A 123 19.87 -7.30 -17.87
N GLY A 124 19.59 -7.62 -16.61
CA GLY A 124 18.49 -7.01 -15.85
C GLY A 124 18.67 -5.52 -15.63
N LEU A 125 19.87 -5.07 -15.23
CA LEU A 125 20.19 -3.66 -15.05
C LEU A 125 20.13 -2.89 -16.37
N MET A 126 20.65 -3.47 -17.46
CA MET A 126 20.56 -2.88 -18.79
C MET A 126 19.11 -2.77 -19.24
N PHE A 127 18.28 -3.78 -18.99
CA PHE A 127 16.84 -3.71 -19.28
C PHE A 127 16.15 -2.57 -18.50
N TYR A 128 16.57 -2.32 -17.25
CA TYR A 128 15.99 -1.27 -16.42
C TYR A 128 16.31 0.14 -16.91
N ILE A 129 17.56 0.40 -17.32
CA ILE A 129 18.04 1.77 -17.63
C ILE A 129 18.01 2.10 -19.12
N LYS A 130 17.91 1.10 -20.01
CA LYS A 130 17.96 1.33 -21.46
C LYS A 130 16.78 2.19 -21.90
N PRO A 131 17.03 3.42 -22.41
CA PRO A 131 15.95 4.31 -22.78
C PRO A 131 15.33 3.87 -24.11
N ASP A 132 14.00 3.93 -24.17
CA ASP A 132 13.24 3.85 -25.42
C ASP A 132 12.45 5.16 -25.60
N TRP A 133 13.05 6.09 -26.33
CA TRP A 133 12.50 7.43 -26.54
C TRP A 133 11.15 7.43 -27.27
N SER A 134 10.86 6.37 -28.05
CA SER A 134 9.58 6.24 -28.75
C SER A 134 8.40 6.15 -27.77
N LYS A 135 8.63 5.64 -26.56
CA LYS A 135 7.61 5.52 -25.51
C LYS A 135 7.12 6.87 -24.99
N LEU A 136 7.93 7.92 -25.07
CA LEU A 136 7.52 9.27 -24.64
C LEU A 136 6.42 9.87 -25.52
N LEU A 137 6.25 9.38 -26.75
CA LEU A 137 5.16 9.78 -27.64
C LEU A 137 3.81 9.16 -27.25
N ILE A 138 3.81 8.15 -26.36
CA ILE A 138 2.61 7.41 -25.97
C ILE A 138 1.96 8.10 -24.75
N PRO A 139 0.74 8.65 -24.86
CA PRO A 139 0.09 9.36 -23.75
C PRO A 139 -0.10 8.50 -22.49
N ARG A 140 -0.29 7.18 -22.66
CA ARG A 140 -0.43 6.23 -21.55
C ARG A 140 0.80 6.20 -20.64
N VAL A 141 2.00 6.47 -21.17
CA VAL A 141 3.24 6.50 -20.37
C VAL A 141 3.22 7.70 -19.41
N TRP A 142 2.76 8.86 -19.86
CA TRP A 142 2.60 10.05 -19.03
C TRP A 142 1.49 9.91 -17.98
N ILE A 143 0.37 9.28 -18.34
CA ILE A 143 -0.69 8.94 -17.39
C ILE A 143 -0.12 8.03 -16.29
N ALA A 144 0.59 6.96 -16.66
CA ALA A 144 1.22 6.05 -15.70
C ALA A 144 2.24 6.77 -14.81
N ALA A 145 3.09 7.62 -15.38
CA ALA A 145 4.07 8.41 -14.63
C ALA A 145 3.41 9.37 -13.64
N GLY A 146 2.39 10.12 -14.07
CA GLY A 146 1.62 11.00 -13.21
C GLY A 146 0.95 10.22 -12.07
N THR A 147 0.23 9.14 -12.41
CA THR A 147 -0.40 8.25 -11.42
C THR A 147 0.61 7.71 -10.41
N GLN A 148 1.79 7.25 -10.86
CA GLN A 148 2.86 6.76 -9.99
C GLN A 148 3.32 7.85 -9.02
N VAL A 149 3.54 9.09 -9.49
CA VAL A 149 3.95 10.22 -8.62
C VAL A 149 2.88 10.51 -7.58
N PHE A 150 1.61 10.65 -7.98
CA PHE A 150 0.52 10.96 -7.04
C PHE A 150 0.37 9.89 -5.94
N TYR A 151 0.38 8.61 -6.31
CA TYR A 151 0.26 7.52 -5.33
C TYR A 151 1.52 7.33 -4.49
N SER A 152 2.71 7.51 -5.07
CA SER A 152 4.00 7.35 -4.37
C SER A 152 4.18 8.38 -3.24
N TYR A 153 3.79 9.64 -3.46
CA TYR A 153 3.81 10.68 -2.42
C TYR A 153 2.58 10.69 -1.51
N GLY A 154 1.51 9.97 -1.86
CA GLY A 154 0.27 9.99 -1.10
C GLY A 154 -0.44 11.35 -1.10
N VAL A 155 -0.34 12.10 -2.21
CA VAL A 155 -0.94 13.43 -2.33
C VAL A 155 -2.46 13.33 -2.39
N GLY A 156 -3.16 14.16 -1.62
CA GLY A 156 -4.63 14.23 -1.61
C GLY A 156 -5.33 13.27 -0.65
N PHE A 157 -4.59 12.41 0.06
CA PHE A 157 -5.18 11.49 1.05
C PHE A 157 -5.36 12.08 2.46
N GLY A 158 -4.83 13.27 2.74
CA GLY A 158 -4.97 13.91 4.07
C GLY A 158 -3.91 13.51 5.10
N SER A 159 -3.15 12.44 4.85
CA SER A 159 -2.05 11.99 5.72
C SER A 159 -0.95 13.03 5.90
N LEU A 160 -0.45 13.62 4.80
CA LEU A 160 0.58 14.67 4.87
C LEU A 160 0.07 15.95 5.53
N MET A 161 -1.19 16.30 5.31
CA MET A 161 -1.83 17.45 5.96
C MET A 161 -1.91 17.25 7.48
N THR A 162 -2.23 16.03 7.92
CA THR A 162 -2.26 15.66 9.34
C THR A 162 -0.86 15.71 9.94
N LEU A 163 0.17 15.19 9.26
CA LEU A 163 1.53 15.30 9.77
C LEU A 163 2.01 16.75 9.84
N GLY A 164 1.65 17.56 8.85
CA GLY A 164 1.96 18.98 8.83
C GLY A 164 1.27 19.78 9.94
N SER A 165 0.08 19.38 10.40
CA SER A 165 -0.60 20.09 11.50
C SER A 165 0.09 19.92 12.86
N TYR A 166 0.97 18.94 12.99
CA TYR A 166 1.79 18.74 14.19
C TYR A 166 3.12 19.49 14.17
N ASN A 167 3.48 20.13 13.06
CA ASN A 167 4.70 20.93 12.98
C ASN A 167 4.56 22.25 13.76
N SER A 168 5.68 22.75 14.25
CA SER A 168 5.75 24.12 14.77
C SER A 168 5.43 25.12 13.66
N PHE A 169 4.80 26.24 14.00
CA PHE A 169 4.33 27.22 13.03
C PHE A 169 5.43 27.79 12.12
N HIS A 170 6.65 27.95 12.65
CA HIS A 170 7.82 28.45 11.91
C HIS A 170 8.72 27.34 11.32
N GLN A 171 8.25 26.09 11.31
CA GLN A 171 9.00 24.98 10.70
C GLN A 171 9.23 25.25 9.22
N ASN A 172 10.45 25.01 8.73
CA ASN A 172 10.79 25.18 7.33
C ASN A 172 10.22 24.03 6.47
N PHE A 173 8.93 24.11 6.16
CA PHE A 173 8.23 23.10 5.37
C PHE A 173 8.80 22.95 3.95
N PHE A 174 9.41 24.01 3.39
CA PHE A 174 10.00 23.96 2.06
C PHE A 174 11.20 23.02 2.02
N ARG A 175 12.10 23.12 3.01
CA ARG A 175 13.23 22.20 3.17
C ARG A 175 12.75 20.76 3.33
N ASP A 176 11.79 20.54 4.22
CA ASP A 176 11.29 19.18 4.51
C ASP A 176 10.62 18.56 3.28
N SER A 177 9.83 19.34 2.54
CA SER A 177 9.19 18.92 1.29
C SER A 177 10.22 18.61 0.20
N ALA A 178 11.26 19.43 0.06
CA ALA A 178 12.33 19.19 -0.92
C ALA A 178 13.10 17.88 -0.62
N ILE A 179 13.39 17.60 0.66
CA ILE A 179 14.03 16.34 1.07
C ILE A 179 13.14 15.15 0.69
N VAL A 180 11.84 15.19 1.02
CA VAL A 180 10.90 14.13 0.66
C VAL A 180 10.84 13.93 -0.86
N CYS A 181 10.81 15.02 -1.63
CA CYS A 181 10.79 15.00 -3.09
C CYS A 181 12.05 14.39 -3.74
N ILE A 182 13.17 14.36 -3.03
CA ILE A 182 14.43 13.77 -3.50
C ILE A 182 14.57 12.33 -3.01
N VAL A 183 14.34 12.09 -1.72
CA VAL A 183 14.55 10.78 -1.10
C VAL A 183 13.59 9.74 -1.68
N ASN A 184 12.31 10.08 -1.85
CA ASN A 184 11.31 9.14 -2.36
C ASN A 184 11.63 8.53 -3.74
N PRO A 185 11.96 9.32 -4.79
CA PRO A 185 12.34 8.75 -6.08
C PRO A 185 13.69 8.04 -6.02
N MET A 186 14.65 8.52 -5.21
CA MET A 186 15.93 7.84 -5.02
C MET A 186 15.76 6.44 -4.42
N THR A 187 14.88 6.27 -3.43
CA THR A 187 14.52 4.97 -2.86
C THR A 187 13.84 4.08 -3.91
N SER A 188 13.00 4.65 -4.76
CA SER A 188 12.35 3.92 -5.85
C SER A 188 13.36 3.44 -6.91
N LEU A 189 14.35 4.27 -7.25
CA LEU A 189 15.44 3.91 -8.15
C LEU A 189 16.31 2.79 -7.54
N LEU A 190 16.70 2.93 -6.27
CA LEU A 190 17.47 1.92 -5.54
C LEU A 190 16.73 0.57 -5.50
N SER A 191 15.44 0.58 -5.15
CA SER A 191 14.60 -0.62 -5.15
C SER A 191 14.48 -1.22 -6.56
N GLY A 192 14.31 -0.38 -7.59
CA GLY A 192 14.34 -0.80 -8.99
C GLY A 192 15.64 -1.52 -9.35
N THR A 193 16.80 -0.96 -9.00
CA THR A 193 18.11 -1.60 -9.23
C THR A 193 18.21 -2.96 -8.54
N VAL A 194 17.78 -3.08 -7.28
CA VAL A 194 17.75 -4.35 -6.55
C VAL A 194 16.90 -5.38 -7.29
N ILE A 195 15.66 -5.02 -7.61
CA ILE A 195 14.70 -5.93 -8.24
C ILE A 195 15.15 -6.35 -9.64
N PHE A 196 15.61 -5.42 -10.47
CA PHE A 196 16.06 -5.73 -11.82
C PHE A 196 17.37 -6.53 -11.87
N SER A 197 18.28 -6.35 -10.90
CA SER A 197 19.46 -7.21 -10.79
C SER A 197 19.10 -8.68 -10.52
N VAL A 198 18.11 -8.94 -9.65
CA VAL A 198 17.61 -10.28 -9.33
C VAL A 198 16.79 -10.87 -10.49
N LEU A 199 15.97 -10.05 -11.17
CA LEU A 199 15.24 -10.45 -12.38
C LEU A 199 16.17 -10.86 -13.53
N GLY A 200 17.28 -10.14 -13.72
CA GLY A 200 18.31 -10.51 -14.70
C GLY A 200 18.89 -11.90 -14.44
N HIS A 201 19.16 -12.22 -13.18
CA HIS A 201 19.59 -13.56 -12.79
C HIS A 201 18.53 -14.63 -13.08
N MET A 202 17.25 -14.33 -12.83
CA MET A 202 16.17 -15.25 -13.16
C MET A 202 16.06 -15.50 -14.67
N ALA A 203 16.16 -14.46 -15.48
CA ALA A 203 16.16 -14.54 -16.93
C ALA A 203 17.30 -15.43 -17.43
N PHE A 204 18.50 -15.25 -16.87
CA PHE A 204 19.68 -16.07 -17.15
C PHE A 204 19.45 -17.55 -16.79
N LEU A 205 18.94 -17.85 -15.60
CA LEU A 205 18.66 -19.23 -15.18
C LEU A 205 17.52 -19.88 -15.98
N ALA A 206 16.54 -19.10 -16.43
CA ALA A 206 15.40 -19.59 -17.20
C ALA A 206 15.68 -19.68 -18.70
N GLY A 207 16.81 -19.15 -19.19
CA GLY A 207 17.08 -19.00 -20.62
C GLY A 207 16.05 -18.13 -21.34
N LYS A 208 15.47 -17.14 -20.65
CA LYS A 208 14.42 -16.24 -21.17
C LYS A 208 14.87 -14.79 -21.16
N THR A 209 14.12 -13.91 -21.81
CA THR A 209 14.39 -12.47 -21.72
C THR A 209 13.87 -11.89 -20.41
N VAL A 210 14.47 -10.79 -19.94
CA VAL A 210 14.04 -10.09 -18.72
C VAL A 210 12.57 -9.66 -18.82
N GLY A 211 12.11 -9.27 -20.01
CA GLY A 211 10.72 -8.88 -20.24
C GLY A 211 9.70 -10.00 -20.01
N ASP A 212 10.09 -11.26 -20.20
CA ASP A 212 9.19 -12.41 -20.01
C ASP A 212 9.03 -12.80 -18.54
N VAL A 213 10.03 -12.48 -17.70
CA VAL A 213 10.04 -12.76 -16.26
C VAL A 213 9.61 -11.56 -15.42
N ALA A 214 9.73 -10.34 -15.96
CA ALA A 214 9.31 -9.11 -15.31
C ALA A 214 7.78 -8.99 -15.27
N LYS A 215 7.19 -9.45 -14.16
CA LYS A 215 5.77 -9.21 -13.83
C LYS A 215 5.64 -7.97 -12.95
N SER A 216 4.54 -7.24 -13.06
CA SER A 216 4.24 -6.07 -12.21
C SER A 216 3.28 -6.44 -11.07
N GLY A 217 3.29 -5.63 -10.01
CA GLY A 217 2.36 -5.78 -8.87
C GLY A 217 2.80 -6.81 -7.83
N PRO A 218 1.90 -7.22 -6.91
CA PRO A 218 2.22 -8.14 -5.82
C PRO A 218 2.84 -9.46 -6.29
N GLY A 219 2.45 -9.97 -7.47
CA GLY A 219 3.04 -11.17 -8.06
C GLY A 219 4.55 -11.11 -8.27
N LEU A 220 5.14 -9.92 -8.44
CA LEU A 220 6.60 -9.77 -8.51
C LEU A 220 7.26 -10.16 -7.18
N ALA A 221 6.70 -9.67 -6.07
CA ALA A 221 7.24 -9.91 -4.73
C ALA A 221 6.92 -11.30 -4.17
N PHE A 222 5.75 -11.87 -4.52
CA PHE A 222 5.27 -13.12 -3.94
C PHE A 222 5.40 -14.35 -4.85
N LEU A 223 5.67 -14.19 -6.15
CA LEU A 223 5.89 -15.33 -7.05
C LEU A 223 7.29 -15.31 -7.64
N VAL A 224 7.65 -14.20 -8.29
CA VAL A 224 8.90 -14.09 -9.04
C VAL A 224 10.09 -14.07 -8.08
N TYR A 225 10.10 -13.16 -7.11
CA TYR A 225 11.23 -13.01 -6.18
C TYR A 225 11.52 -14.27 -5.35
N PRO A 226 10.53 -14.93 -4.70
CA PRO A 226 10.78 -16.12 -3.89
C PRO A 226 11.30 -17.29 -4.74
N GLU A 227 10.87 -17.40 -5.99
CA GLU A 227 11.38 -18.38 -6.94
C GLU A 227 12.88 -18.18 -7.23
N VAL A 228 13.33 -16.94 -7.43
CA VAL A 228 14.77 -16.67 -7.63
C VAL A 228 15.55 -16.99 -6.37
N VAL A 229 15.07 -16.53 -5.21
CA VAL A 229 15.75 -16.74 -3.93
C VAL A 229 15.88 -18.22 -3.60
N ALA A 230 14.89 -19.05 -3.92
CA ALA A 230 14.94 -20.50 -3.69
C ALA A 230 16.07 -21.21 -4.45
N ARG A 231 16.59 -20.60 -5.52
CA ARG A 231 17.70 -21.13 -6.32
C ARG A 231 19.07 -20.61 -5.87
N MET A 232 19.11 -19.61 -4.99
CA MET A 232 20.36 -19.06 -4.47
C MET A 232 20.92 -19.89 -3.31
N PRO A 233 22.26 -19.93 -3.13
CA PRO A 233 22.85 -20.45 -1.90
C PRO A 233 22.41 -19.60 -0.70
N ALA A 234 22.21 -20.25 0.45
CA ALA A 234 21.66 -19.64 1.67
C ALA A 234 20.30 -18.94 1.46
N SER A 235 19.43 -19.54 0.63
CA SER A 235 18.10 -19.02 0.25
C SER A 235 17.24 -18.55 1.43
N THR A 236 17.28 -19.26 2.57
CA THR A 236 16.59 -18.91 3.81
C THR A 236 16.92 -17.49 4.28
N ILE A 237 18.20 -17.10 4.29
CA ILE A 237 18.64 -15.79 4.78
C ILE A 237 18.09 -14.68 3.89
N TRP A 238 18.19 -14.85 2.57
CA TRP A 238 17.71 -13.86 1.60
C TRP A 238 16.19 -13.71 1.66
N SER A 239 15.46 -14.82 1.85
CA SER A 239 14.01 -14.82 1.99
C SER A 239 13.57 -14.06 3.24
N ILE A 240 14.15 -14.38 4.39
CA ILE A 240 13.86 -13.70 5.66
C ILE A 240 14.17 -12.20 5.53
N LEU A 241 15.34 -11.85 5.01
CA LEU A 241 15.74 -10.45 4.85
C LEU A 241 14.74 -9.66 3.98
N PHE A 242 14.30 -10.24 2.87
CA PHE A 242 13.33 -9.62 1.96
C PHE A 242 11.95 -9.47 2.59
N PHE A 243 11.41 -10.52 3.21
CA PHE A 243 10.08 -10.44 3.80
C PHE A 243 10.03 -9.60 5.08
N VAL A 244 11.10 -9.57 5.88
CA VAL A 244 11.21 -8.62 7.01
C VAL A 244 11.26 -7.18 6.47
N MET A 245 12.02 -6.91 5.40
CA MET A 245 12.02 -5.59 4.75
C MET A 245 10.61 -5.19 4.29
N LEU A 246 9.90 -6.06 3.58
CA LEU A 246 8.53 -5.81 3.13
C LEU A 246 7.57 -5.61 4.32
N LEU A 247 7.77 -6.34 5.43
CA LEU A 247 6.94 -6.22 6.63
C LEU A 247 7.07 -4.82 7.22
N PHE A 248 8.30 -4.33 7.38
CA PHE A 248 8.55 -2.97 7.85
C PHE A 248 7.98 -1.92 6.88
N LEU A 249 8.17 -2.07 5.57
CA LEU A 249 7.57 -1.16 4.58
C LEU A 249 6.04 -1.11 4.69
N GLY A 250 5.39 -2.28 4.81
CA GLY A 250 3.95 -2.39 4.90
C GLY A 250 3.37 -1.82 6.21
N ILE A 251 3.99 -2.12 7.35
CA ILE A 251 3.60 -1.57 8.66
C ILE A 251 3.83 -0.06 8.70
N ASN A 252 4.98 0.41 8.22
CA ASN A 252 5.32 1.84 8.20
C ASN A 252 4.29 2.65 7.39
N SER A 253 3.78 2.08 6.30
CA SER A 253 2.77 2.72 5.47
C SER A 253 1.39 2.86 6.14
N GLN A 254 1.10 2.16 7.25
CA GLN A 254 -0.19 2.27 7.95
C GLN A 254 -0.23 3.40 8.98
N PHE A 255 0.93 3.91 9.41
CA PHE A 255 0.97 4.94 10.45
C PHE A 255 0.22 6.20 10.04
N CYS A 256 0.56 6.76 8.89
CA CYS A 256 0.00 8.04 8.48
C CYS A 256 -1.50 7.97 8.16
N PRO A 257 -2.02 6.94 7.45
CA PRO A 257 -3.46 6.77 7.24
C PRO A 257 -4.27 6.69 8.52
N LEU A 258 -3.88 5.83 9.47
CA LEU A 258 -4.62 5.64 10.71
C LEU A 258 -4.54 6.87 11.61
N GLU A 259 -3.39 7.54 11.62
CA GLU A 259 -3.22 8.80 12.32
C GLU A 259 -4.11 9.90 11.72
N ALA A 260 -4.22 9.99 10.39
CA ALA A 260 -5.10 10.95 9.72
C ALA A 260 -6.58 10.74 10.09
N ILE A 261 -7.03 9.49 10.15
CA ILE A 261 -8.40 9.16 10.56
C ILE A 261 -8.60 9.50 12.04
N ALA A 262 -7.68 9.11 12.92
CA ALA A 262 -7.78 9.38 14.35
C ALA A 262 -7.75 10.88 14.66
N ALA A 263 -6.82 11.62 14.06
CA ALA A 263 -6.71 13.08 14.19
C ALA A 263 -7.97 13.77 13.66
N GLY A 264 -8.45 13.40 12.48
CA GLY A 264 -9.68 13.95 11.91
C GLY A 264 -10.90 13.75 12.81
N LEU A 265 -11.04 12.60 13.48
CA LEU A 265 -12.11 12.35 14.46
C LEU A 265 -11.95 13.22 15.72
N ILE A 266 -10.73 13.35 16.21
CA ILE A 266 -10.40 14.12 17.42
C ILE A 266 -10.63 15.63 17.18
N ASP A 267 -10.25 16.14 16.00
CA ASP A 267 -10.42 17.54 15.63
C ASP A 267 -11.90 17.92 15.48
N GLN A 268 -12.74 16.99 14.99
CA GLN A 268 -14.19 17.20 14.93
C GLN A 268 -14.87 17.11 16.30
N TRP A 269 -14.37 16.23 17.18
CA TRP A 269 -14.92 16.03 18.52
C TRP A 269 -13.82 16.06 19.58
N PRO A 270 -13.43 17.26 20.08
CA PRO A 270 -12.30 17.42 21.00
C PRO A 270 -12.39 16.61 22.30
N ARG A 271 -13.61 16.23 22.72
CA ARG A 271 -13.84 15.34 23.88
C ARG A 271 -13.19 13.96 23.72
N LEU A 272 -12.89 13.56 22.49
CA LEU A 272 -12.29 12.28 22.13
C LEU A 272 -10.78 12.23 22.38
N VAL A 273 -10.09 13.36 22.59
CA VAL A 273 -8.64 13.41 22.87
C VAL A 273 -8.25 12.47 24.02
N THR A 274 -9.01 12.47 25.12
CA THR A 274 -8.76 11.63 26.31
C THR A 274 -8.99 10.13 26.03
N LYS A 275 -9.76 9.80 24.99
CA LYS A 275 -10.13 8.43 24.60
C LYS A 275 -9.29 7.90 23.43
N ARG A 276 -8.17 8.54 23.09
CA ARG A 276 -7.34 8.19 21.91
C ARG A 276 -6.96 6.71 21.80
N ARG A 277 -6.65 6.05 22.93
CA ARG A 277 -6.33 4.60 22.94
C ARG A 277 -7.52 3.76 22.48
N VAL A 278 -8.72 4.08 22.96
CA VAL A 278 -9.97 3.41 22.59
C VAL A 278 -10.29 3.65 21.12
N ILE A 279 -10.07 4.88 20.63
CA ILE A 279 -10.28 5.23 19.22
C ILE A 279 -9.38 4.40 18.32
N ASN A 280 -8.07 4.33 18.62
CA ASN A 280 -7.13 3.55 17.82
C ASN A 280 -7.48 2.05 17.85
N PHE A 281 -7.91 1.52 19.00
CA PHE A 281 -8.37 0.14 19.11
C PHE A 281 -9.61 -0.11 18.24
N CYS A 282 -10.64 0.74 18.34
CA CYS A 282 -11.85 0.64 17.53
C CYS A 282 -11.54 0.78 16.04
N LEU A 283 -10.66 1.70 15.64
CA LEU A 283 -10.23 1.86 14.26
C LEU A 283 -9.58 0.58 13.74
N VAL A 284 -8.61 0.02 14.46
CA VAL A 284 -7.95 -1.23 14.07
C VAL A 284 -8.95 -2.39 14.00
N LEU A 285 -9.86 -2.50 14.96
CA LEU A 285 -10.88 -3.55 14.97
C LEU A 285 -11.80 -3.44 13.75
N VAL A 286 -12.27 -2.24 13.42
CA VAL A 286 -13.11 -2.01 12.22
C VAL A 286 -12.35 -2.39 10.95
N HIS A 287 -11.08 -1.99 10.82
CA HIS A 287 -10.30 -2.34 9.63
C HIS A 287 -10.01 -3.85 9.53
N PHE A 288 -9.77 -4.52 10.66
CA PHE A 288 -9.63 -5.98 10.70
C PHE A 288 -10.90 -6.67 10.22
N LEU A 289 -12.07 -6.28 10.75
CA LEU A 289 -13.36 -6.86 10.35
C LEU A 289 -13.67 -6.63 8.87
N LEU A 290 -13.37 -5.44 8.34
CA LEU A 290 -13.51 -5.15 6.91
C LEU A 290 -12.52 -5.91 6.02
N GLY A 291 -11.38 -6.34 6.57
CA GLY A 291 -10.38 -7.14 5.86
C GLY A 291 -10.70 -8.63 5.82
N LEU A 292 -11.53 -9.15 6.74
CA LEU A 292 -11.88 -10.58 6.80
C LEU A 292 -12.45 -11.13 5.48
N PRO A 293 -13.40 -10.46 4.79
CA PRO A 293 -13.88 -10.94 3.50
C PRO A 293 -12.76 -11.11 2.47
N MET A 294 -11.69 -10.33 2.58
CA MET A 294 -10.56 -10.37 1.64
C MET A 294 -9.62 -11.55 1.86
N THR A 295 -9.82 -12.33 2.92
CA THR A 295 -9.07 -13.56 3.23
C THR A 295 -9.73 -14.83 2.65
N THR A 296 -10.80 -14.65 1.89
CA THR A 296 -11.49 -15.73 1.15
C THR A 296 -10.78 -16.07 -0.15
N GLU A 297 -11.03 -17.27 -0.68
CA GLU A 297 -10.29 -17.84 -1.81
C GLU A 297 -10.42 -17.04 -3.12
N ALA A 298 -11.58 -16.42 -3.37
CA ALA A 298 -11.79 -15.61 -4.59
C ALA A 298 -11.08 -14.26 -4.54
N ILE A 299 -11.09 -13.60 -3.38
CA ILE A 299 -10.49 -12.27 -3.23
C ILE A 299 -8.96 -12.40 -3.17
N PHE A 300 -8.44 -13.51 -2.66
CA PHE A 300 -7.03 -13.88 -2.72
C PHE A 300 -6.50 -13.89 -4.17
N LEU A 301 -7.25 -14.46 -5.11
CA LEU A 301 -6.89 -14.50 -6.54
C LEU A 301 -6.87 -13.10 -7.19
N SER A 302 -7.83 -12.24 -6.82
CA SER A 302 -7.97 -10.88 -7.35
C SER A 302 -6.87 -9.92 -6.87
N SER A 303 -6.26 -10.20 -5.72
CA SER A 303 -5.31 -9.31 -5.05
C SER A 303 -3.84 -9.66 -5.36
N VAL A 304 -3.50 -10.93 -5.57
CA VAL A 304 -2.13 -11.35 -5.96
C VAL A 304 -1.81 -10.96 -7.41
N ILE A 305 -2.85 -10.83 -8.25
CA ILE A 305 -2.70 -10.73 -9.70
C ILE A 305 -3.43 -9.49 -10.23
N ARG A 306 -2.98 -8.29 -9.83
CA ARG A 306 -3.35 -7.07 -10.54
C ARG A 306 -2.22 -6.56 -11.43
N TYR A 307 -2.45 -6.69 -12.74
CA TYR A 307 -2.16 -5.65 -13.74
C TYR A 307 -3.42 -5.48 -14.61
N GLN A 308 -3.79 -4.22 -14.89
CA GLN A 308 -5.07 -3.75 -15.49
C GLN A 308 -5.26 -4.14 -16.98
N PRO A 309 -6.47 -4.03 -17.61
CA PRO A 309 -7.80 -3.66 -17.11
C PRO A 309 -8.72 -4.91 -16.98
N LEU A 310 -10.05 -4.73 -17.04
CA LEU A 310 -11.19 -5.66 -16.80
C LEU A 310 -11.22 -7.02 -17.52
N VAL A 311 -10.07 -7.47 -18.04
CA VAL A 311 -9.82 -8.83 -18.50
C VAL A 311 -8.56 -9.33 -17.81
N TYR A 312 -8.75 -10.07 -16.74
CA TYR A 312 -7.71 -10.75 -15.99
C TYR A 312 -7.12 -11.89 -16.82
N ALA A 313 -5.79 -11.92 -16.98
CA ALA A 313 -5.04 -12.96 -17.69
C ALA A 313 -5.53 -13.31 -19.12
N LYS A 314 -6.21 -12.38 -19.82
CA LYS A 314 -6.92 -12.63 -21.09
C LYS A 314 -8.05 -13.67 -21.01
N THR A 315 -8.43 -14.16 -19.82
CA THR A 315 -9.38 -15.27 -19.64
C THR A 315 -10.54 -14.99 -18.69
N TYR A 316 -10.41 -14.05 -17.74
CA TYR A 316 -11.48 -13.74 -16.78
C TYR A 316 -11.92 -12.29 -16.85
N ALA A 317 -13.14 -12.05 -17.34
CA ALA A 317 -13.78 -10.74 -17.30
C ALA A 317 -14.48 -10.56 -15.96
N TYR A 318 -14.27 -9.41 -15.31
CA TYR A 318 -15.04 -9.10 -14.11
C TYR A 318 -16.52 -8.97 -14.47
N PRO A 319 -17.42 -9.44 -13.60
CA PRO A 319 -18.83 -9.26 -13.86
C PRO A 319 -19.21 -7.78 -13.67
N TRP A 320 -20.19 -7.31 -14.45
CA TRP A 320 -20.61 -5.90 -14.48
C TRP A 320 -20.99 -5.35 -13.10
N TRP A 321 -21.55 -6.19 -12.21
CA TRP A 321 -21.90 -5.74 -10.85
C TRP A 321 -20.67 -5.43 -10.00
N ALA A 322 -19.52 -6.10 -10.24
CA ALA A 322 -18.27 -5.83 -9.55
C ALA A 322 -17.64 -4.52 -10.03
N GLU A 323 -17.78 -4.21 -11.33
CA GLU A 323 -17.46 -2.90 -11.87
C GLU A 323 -18.31 -1.81 -11.26
N MET A 324 -19.63 -2.02 -11.18
CA MET A 324 -20.55 -1.09 -10.52
C MET A 324 -20.17 -0.87 -9.07
N LEU A 325 -19.80 -1.92 -8.32
CA LEU A 325 -19.33 -1.80 -6.95
C LEU A 325 -18.04 -0.96 -6.84
N GLY A 326 -17.11 -1.10 -7.80
CA GLY A 326 -15.94 -0.23 -7.94
C GLY A 326 -16.30 1.24 -8.21
N TRP A 327 -17.29 1.49 -9.07
CA TRP A 327 -17.82 2.83 -9.31
C TRP A 327 -18.53 3.40 -8.09
N PHE A 328 -19.35 2.62 -7.39
CA PHE A 328 -20.02 3.04 -6.16
C PHE A 328 -19.04 3.40 -5.05
N THR A 329 -18.02 2.57 -4.83
CA THR A 329 -16.97 2.87 -3.85
C THR A 329 -16.21 4.15 -4.21
N SER A 330 -15.87 4.34 -5.48
CA SER A 330 -15.23 5.57 -5.96
C SER A 330 -16.13 6.80 -5.79
N LEU A 331 -17.39 6.72 -6.23
CA LEU A 331 -18.39 7.79 -6.14
C LEU A 331 -18.78 8.11 -4.70
N SER A 332 -18.75 7.14 -3.79
CA SER A 332 -19.12 7.36 -2.38
C SER A 332 -18.24 8.42 -1.71
N SER A 333 -16.97 8.51 -2.12
CA SER A 333 -16.05 9.55 -1.65
C SER A 333 -16.31 10.89 -2.36
N ILE A 334 -16.53 10.88 -3.67
CA ILE A 334 -16.64 12.09 -4.50
C ILE A 334 -17.97 12.81 -4.24
N ILE A 335 -19.08 12.06 -4.10
CA ILE A 335 -20.45 12.62 -3.98
C ILE A 335 -20.63 13.46 -2.72
N MET A 336 -19.82 13.22 -1.67
CA MET A 336 -19.85 14.01 -0.44
C MET A 336 -19.62 15.50 -0.68
N ILE A 337 -18.85 15.85 -1.71
CA ILE A 337 -18.51 17.24 -2.05
C ILE A 337 -19.73 17.99 -2.59
N PRO A 338 -20.37 17.59 -3.71
CA PRO A 338 -21.55 18.28 -4.23
C PRO A 338 -22.75 18.17 -3.29
N THR A 339 -22.98 17.04 -2.62
CA THR A 339 -24.08 16.91 -1.65
C THR A 339 -23.96 17.94 -0.52
N TYR A 340 -22.74 18.18 -0.02
CA TYR A 340 -22.55 19.21 0.99
C TYR A 340 -22.70 20.63 0.45
N MET A 341 -22.21 20.89 -0.76
CA MET A 341 -22.39 22.19 -1.40
C MET A 341 -23.89 22.54 -1.46
N VAL A 342 -24.73 21.60 -1.90
CA VAL A 342 -26.19 21.78 -1.93
C VAL A 342 -26.75 21.96 -0.52
N TYR A 343 -26.38 21.10 0.44
CA TYR A 343 -26.81 21.22 1.83
C TYR A 343 -26.48 22.61 2.43
N PHE A 344 -25.24 23.08 2.25
CA PHE A 344 -24.79 24.38 2.74
C PHE A 344 -25.57 25.52 2.10
N LEU A 345 -25.77 25.48 0.78
CA LEU A 345 -26.55 26.47 0.07
C LEU A 345 -28.03 26.47 0.47
N VAL A 346 -28.61 25.34 0.89
CA VAL A 346 -30.01 25.27 1.35
C VAL A 346 -30.17 25.74 2.80
N ARG A 347 -29.25 25.34 3.68
CA ARG A 347 -29.33 25.63 5.13
C ARG A 347 -28.85 27.02 5.53
N THR A 348 -27.96 27.64 4.75
CA THR A 348 -27.42 28.96 5.10
C THR A 348 -28.47 30.03 4.82
N PRO A 349 -28.88 30.84 5.81
CA PRO A 349 -29.84 31.92 5.59
C PRO A 349 -29.23 33.04 4.71
N GLY A 350 -30.09 33.81 4.05
CA GLY A 350 -29.69 34.92 3.18
C GLY A 350 -29.91 34.66 1.68
N SER A 351 -29.51 35.60 0.83
CA SER A 351 -29.60 35.48 -0.64
C SER A 351 -28.54 34.53 -1.19
N LEU A 352 -28.76 33.95 -2.38
CA LEU A 352 -27.80 33.03 -3.02
C LEU A 352 -26.38 33.62 -3.10
N ARG A 353 -26.28 34.91 -3.45
CA ARG A 353 -24.99 35.62 -3.53
C ARG A 353 -24.28 35.72 -2.18
N GLN A 354 -25.02 35.95 -1.10
CA GLN A 354 -24.48 35.98 0.26
C GLN A 354 -24.03 34.58 0.71
N ARG A 355 -24.83 33.54 0.40
CA ARG A 355 -24.48 32.15 0.73
C ARG A 355 -23.20 31.70 0.03
N ILE A 356 -23.06 32.00 -1.27
CA ILE A 356 -21.83 31.71 -2.03
C ILE A 356 -20.64 32.46 -1.45
N ARG A 357 -20.78 33.76 -1.16
CA ARG A 357 -19.71 34.56 -0.53
C ARG A 357 -19.30 33.96 0.81
N ALA A 358 -20.26 33.60 1.67
CA ALA A 358 -19.99 32.96 2.96
C ALA A 358 -19.28 31.61 2.83
N GLY A 359 -19.62 30.80 1.83
CA GLY A 359 -18.96 29.52 1.57
C GLY A 359 -17.53 29.63 1.03
N LEU A 360 -17.19 30.75 0.39
CA LEU A 360 -15.85 31.03 -0.14
C LEU A 360 -14.96 31.79 0.85
N SER A 361 -15.55 32.39 1.90
CA SER A 361 -14.79 33.08 2.93
C SER A 361 -14.12 32.08 3.89
N PRO A 362 -12.80 32.19 4.13
CA PRO A 362 -12.14 31.36 5.13
C PRO A 362 -12.64 31.72 6.53
N GLN A 363 -12.92 30.69 7.33
CA GLN A 363 -13.11 30.86 8.76
C GLN A 363 -11.71 30.95 9.40
N LEU A 364 -11.18 32.17 9.47
CA LEU A 364 -10.03 32.44 10.31
C LEU A 364 -10.53 32.37 11.75
N LEU A 365 -10.37 31.20 12.38
CA LEU A 365 -10.42 31.15 13.83
C LEU A 365 -9.29 32.06 14.31
N GLU A 366 -9.62 33.11 15.06
CA GLU A 366 -8.63 33.86 15.82
C GLU A 366 -7.97 32.86 16.79
N VAL A 367 -6.85 32.28 16.36
CA VAL A 367 -6.01 31.47 17.23
C VAL A 367 -5.39 32.45 18.19
N TYR A 368 -6.04 32.59 19.35
CA TYR A 368 -5.60 33.40 20.47
C TYR A 368 -4.13 33.12 20.75
N HIS A 369 -3.36 34.22 20.78
CA HIS A 369 -2.14 34.30 21.56
C HIS A 369 -2.43 33.87 23.00
N SER A 370 -1.99 32.68 23.40
CA SER A 370 -1.73 32.32 24.80
C SER A 370 -0.82 31.10 24.86
#